data_AF-A0A7G8V865-F1
#
_entry.id   AF-A0A7G8V865-F1
#
_cell.length_a   1.000
_cell.length_b   1.000
_cell.length_c   1.000
_cell.angle_alpha   90.00
_cell.angle_beta   90.00
_cell.angle_gamma   90.00
#
_symmetry.space_group_name_H-M   'P 1'
#
loop_
_entity.id
_entity.type
_entity.pdbx_description
1 polymer ?
#
loop_
_entity_poly.entity_id
_entity_poly.type
_entity_poly.pdbx_seq_one_letter_code
_entity_poly.pdbx_strand_id
1 'polypeptide(L)'
;MIEPTLYYETINRNAILIKAKKPFYDWINYVDPEFHVIDNDEGTVYLIKEQKTKAKIESWLKKNFDQLFKNELNDFHTDENDWPQKRTYKVFQEWFTVEISSMIVDFQDNDIVKS
;
A
#
# COMPACT_ATOMS: atom_id res chain seq x y z
N MET A 1 -33.83 14.58 12.39
CA MET A 1 -32.81 14.21 11.39
C MET A 1 -32.87 12.71 11.24
N ILE A 2 -32.98 12.20 10.02
CA ILE A 2 -32.96 10.75 9.76
C ILE A 2 -31.49 10.39 9.58
N GLU A 3 -30.97 9.47 10.40
CA GLU A 3 -29.62 8.96 10.19
C GLU A 3 -29.58 8.10 8.93
N PRO A 4 -28.55 8.22 8.09
CA PRO A 4 -28.42 7.40 6.90
C PRO A 4 -28.28 5.93 7.29
N THR A 5 -29.12 5.07 6.69
CA THR A 5 -28.97 3.62 6.80
C THR A 5 -27.73 3.18 6.02
N LEU A 6 -26.74 2.61 6.70
CA LEU A 6 -25.65 1.90 6.05
C LEU A 6 -26.17 0.52 5.64
N TYR A 7 -26.09 0.20 4.34
CA TYR A 7 -26.54 -1.10 3.81
C TYR A 7 -25.56 -2.25 4.09
N TYR A 8 -24.34 -1.92 4.54
CA TYR A 8 -23.22 -2.85 4.69
C TYR A 8 -22.33 -2.41 5.87
N GLU A 9 -21.71 -3.38 6.54
CA GLU A 9 -20.90 -3.14 7.73
C GLU A 9 -19.47 -2.71 7.39
N THR A 10 -18.87 -1.90 8.27
CA THR A 10 -17.44 -1.58 8.18
C THR A 10 -16.61 -2.64 8.90
N ILE A 11 -15.43 -2.95 8.37
CA ILE A 11 -14.56 -3.97 8.96
C ILE A 11 -13.57 -3.42 9.99
N ASN A 12 -13.81 -2.19 10.48
CA ASN A 12 -12.91 -1.48 11.39
C ASN A 12 -11.46 -1.43 10.89
N ARG A 13 -11.29 -1.11 9.59
CA ARG A 13 -9.99 -0.94 8.92
C ARG A 13 -9.97 0.35 8.11
N ASN A 14 -8.79 0.94 7.98
CA ASN A 14 -8.50 1.87 6.89
C ASN A 14 -7.69 1.14 5.82
N ALA A 15 -7.79 1.58 4.58
CA ALA A 15 -6.95 1.09 3.49
C ALA A 15 -5.89 2.11 3.11
N ILE A 16 -4.69 1.61 2.81
CA ILE A 16 -3.60 2.35 2.20
C ILE A 16 -3.30 1.64 0.88
N LEU A 17 -3.59 2.32 -0.23
CA LEU A 17 -3.23 1.85 -1.57
C LEU A 17 -1.86 2.42 -1.92
N ILE A 18 -0.95 1.52 -2.31
CA ILE A 18 0.39 1.84 -2.82
C ILE A 18 0.40 1.54 -4.31
N LYS A 19 0.64 2.57 -5.13
CA LYS A 19 0.86 2.41 -6.57
C LYS A 19 2.31 2.74 -6.90
N ALA A 20 2.98 1.85 -7.62
CA ALA A 20 4.32 2.08 -8.09
C ALA A 20 4.38 3.25 -9.08
N LYS A 21 5.50 3.97 -9.05
CA LYS A 21 5.85 4.99 -10.03
C LYS A 21 7.06 4.51 -10.83
N LYS A 22 7.39 5.26 -11.88
CA LYS A 22 8.56 5.02 -12.74
C LYS A 22 9.84 4.58 -12.00
N PRO A 23 10.28 5.20 -10.89
CA PRO A 23 11.52 4.78 -10.22
C PRO A 23 11.53 3.33 -9.73
N PHE A 24 10.37 2.80 -9.31
CA PHE A 24 10.25 1.40 -8.90
C PHE A 24 10.33 0.45 -10.10
N TYR A 25 9.63 0.77 -11.19
CA TYR A 25 9.71 0.00 -12.44
C TYR A 25 11.12 0.05 -13.06
N ASP A 26 11.78 1.21 -13.02
CA ASP A 26 13.17 1.35 -13.47
C ASP A 26 14.11 0.47 -12.65
N TRP A 27 13.87 0.36 -11.34
CA TRP A 27 14.62 -0.53 -10.47
C TRP A 27 14.36 -2.00 -10.78
N ILE A 28 13.10 -2.42 -10.97
CA ILE A 28 12.77 -3.80 -11.37
C ILE A 28 13.51 -4.17 -12.67
N ASN A 29 13.39 -3.33 -13.70
CA ASN A 29 14.02 -3.56 -15.00
C ASN A 29 15.56 -3.53 -14.93
N TYR A 30 16.14 -2.93 -13.88
CA TYR A 30 17.58 -2.94 -13.65
C TYR A 30 18.05 -4.25 -12.98
N VAL A 31 17.31 -4.73 -11.97
CA VAL A 31 17.66 -5.95 -11.23
C VAL A 31 17.30 -7.22 -12.00
N ASP A 32 16.26 -7.17 -12.83
CA ASP A 32 15.84 -8.25 -13.72
C ASP A 32 15.52 -7.69 -15.13
N PRO A 33 16.53 -7.59 -16.01
CA PRO A 33 16.35 -7.10 -17.38
C PRO A 33 15.50 -7.99 -18.29
N GLU A 34 15.30 -9.27 -17.94
CA GLU A 34 14.50 -10.20 -18.73
C GLU A 34 13.00 -10.03 -18.44
N PHE A 35 12.66 -9.58 -17.23
CA PHE A 35 11.30 -9.29 -16.80
C PHE A 35 10.95 -7.80 -17.06
N HIS A 36 10.64 -7.47 -18.32
CA HIS A 36 10.31 -6.09 -18.69
C HIS A 36 8.94 -5.67 -18.14
N VAL A 37 8.95 -5.04 -16.96
CA VAL A 37 7.73 -4.50 -16.34
C VAL A 37 7.51 -3.09 -16.87
N ILE A 38 6.34 -2.90 -17.48
CA ILE A 38 5.83 -1.59 -17.88
C ILE A 38 4.94 -1.01 -16.79
N ASP A 39 4.82 0.32 -16.80
CA ASP A 39 3.93 1.05 -15.90
C ASP A 39 2.51 0.44 -15.94
N ASN A 40 2.05 -0.01 -14.78
CA ASN A 40 0.71 -0.52 -14.56
C ASN A 40 0.02 0.37 -13.52
N ASP A 41 -1.27 0.63 -13.71
CA ASP A 41 -2.06 1.44 -12.78
C ASP A 41 -2.59 0.62 -11.57
N GLU A 42 -2.21 -0.66 -11.50
CA GLU A 42 -2.47 -1.53 -10.36
C GLU A 42 -1.60 -1.18 -9.15
N GLY A 43 -2.10 -1.50 -7.96
CA GLY A 43 -1.38 -1.25 -6.72
C GLY A 43 -1.85 -2.15 -5.59
N THR A 44 -1.04 -2.22 -4.54
CA THR A 44 -1.25 -3.08 -3.39
C THR A 44 -2.07 -2.33 -2.33
N VAL A 45 -3.15 -2.96 -1.86
CA VAL A 45 -3.97 -2.42 -0.77
C VAL A 45 -3.58 -3.06 0.56
N TYR A 46 -3.11 -2.22 1.48
CA TYR A 46 -2.81 -2.62 2.85
C TYR A 46 -3.95 -2.20 3.78
N LEU A 47 -4.58 -3.17 4.44
CA LEU A 47 -5.57 -2.91 5.49
C LEU A 47 -4.89 -2.73 6.84
N ILE A 48 -5.08 -1.56 7.44
CA ILE A 48 -4.55 -1.24 8.77
C ILE A 48 -5.67 -1.13 9.79
N LYS A 49 -5.33 -1.26 11.07
CA LYS A 49 -6.28 -0.97 12.16
C LYS A 49 -6.84 0.44 11.98
N GLU A 50 -8.18 0.56 12.11
CA GLU A 50 -8.86 1.84 11.99
C GLU A 50 -8.22 2.93 12.87
N GLN A 51 -7.99 4.07 12.24
CA GLN A 51 -7.57 5.32 12.85
C GLN A 51 -8.70 6.33 12.71
N LYS A 52 -8.93 7.09 13.77
CA LYS A 52 -10.04 8.05 13.85
C LYS A 52 -9.86 9.28 12.95
N THR A 53 -8.65 9.56 12.45
CA THR A 53 -8.36 10.76 11.66
C THR A 53 -7.32 10.49 10.58
N LYS A 54 -7.39 11.23 9.46
CA LYS A 54 -6.40 11.18 8.38
C LYS A 54 -4.97 11.41 8.89
N ALA A 55 -4.77 12.39 9.78
CA ALA A 55 -3.46 12.67 10.37
C ALA A 55 -2.87 11.48 11.15
N LYS A 56 -3.72 10.66 11.80
CA LYS A 56 -3.26 9.43 12.47
C LYS A 56 -2.86 8.35 11.47
N ILE A 57 -3.59 8.24 10.34
CA ILE A 57 -3.22 7.33 9.25
C ILE A 57 -1.88 7.75 8.64
N GLU A 58 -1.69 9.03 8.35
CA GLU A 58 -0.42 9.57 7.82
C GLU A 58 0.74 9.38 8.81
N SER A 59 0.49 9.56 10.11
CA SER A 59 1.49 9.27 11.16
C SER A 59 1.84 7.79 11.21
N TRP A 60 0.85 6.90 11.06
CA TRP A 60 1.08 5.46 10.96
C TRP A 60 1.91 5.13 9.72
N LEU A 61 1.54 5.66 8.55
CA LEU A 61 2.28 5.47 7.30
C LEU A 61 3.74 5.90 7.45
N LYS A 62 4.00 7.10 7.98
CA LYS A 62 5.36 7.62 8.18
C LYS A 62 6.20 6.77 9.16
N LYS A 63 5.57 6.04 10.07
CA LYS A 63 6.27 5.11 10.98
C LYS A 63 6.54 3.74 10.35
N ASN A 64 5.71 3.32 9.39
CA ASN A 64 5.72 1.96 8.84
C ASN A 64 6.15 1.90 7.37
N PHE A 65 6.47 3.03 6.72
CA PHE A 65 6.77 3.09 5.29
C PHE A 65 7.91 2.15 4.86
N ASP A 66 8.95 1.97 5.69
CA ASP A 66 10.08 1.09 5.33
C ASP A 66 9.62 -0.37 5.25
N GLN A 67 8.68 -0.79 6.13
CA GLN A 67 8.13 -2.14 6.07
C GLN A 67 7.27 -2.34 4.81
N LEU A 68 6.46 -1.34 4.44
CA LEU A 68 5.67 -1.37 3.21
C LEU A 68 6.59 -1.40 1.98
N PHE A 69 7.61 -0.54 1.96
CA PHE A 69 8.59 -0.49 0.88
C PHE A 69 9.30 -1.83 0.71
N LYS A 70 9.76 -2.45 1.80
CA LYS A 70 10.37 -3.78 1.76
C LYS A 70 9.42 -4.84 1.22
N ASN A 71 8.14 -4.79 1.56
CA ASN A 71 7.16 -5.73 1.01
C ASN A 71 7.05 -5.58 -0.51
N GLU A 72 6.86 -4.34 -1.00
CA GLU A 72 6.82 -4.07 -2.44
C GLU A 72 8.11 -4.51 -3.15
N LEU A 73 9.29 -4.30 -2.56
CA LEU A 73 10.56 -4.75 -3.15
C LEU A 73 10.65 -6.29 -3.19
N ASN A 74 10.31 -6.95 -2.08
CA ASN A 74 10.41 -8.39 -1.91
C ASN A 74 9.45 -9.17 -2.83
N ASP A 75 8.29 -8.59 -3.14
CA ASP A 75 7.32 -9.20 -4.05
C ASP A 75 7.89 -9.34 -5.49
N PHE A 76 8.94 -8.59 -5.83
CA PHE A 76 9.63 -8.68 -7.13
C PHE A 76 11.03 -9.27 -7.05
N HIS A 77 11.84 -8.92 -6.05
CA HIS A 77 13.22 -9.40 -5.94
C HIS A 77 13.60 -9.64 -4.48
N THR A 78 14.03 -10.85 -4.14
CA THR A 78 14.25 -11.25 -2.73
C THR A 78 15.65 -10.95 -2.21
N ASP A 79 16.64 -10.67 -3.06
CA ASP A 79 17.99 -10.33 -2.59
C ASP A 79 18.04 -8.87 -2.10
N GLU A 80 18.07 -8.68 -0.79
CA GLU A 80 18.10 -7.37 -0.15
C GLU A 80 19.35 -6.54 -0.49
N ASN A 81 20.42 -7.16 -1.02
CA ASN A 81 21.61 -6.43 -1.44
C ASN A 81 21.34 -5.55 -2.68
N ASP A 82 20.41 -5.98 -3.54
CA ASP A 82 20.04 -5.25 -4.76
C ASP A 82 18.94 -4.21 -4.52
N TRP A 83 18.39 -4.16 -3.31
CA TRP A 83 17.39 -3.17 -2.94
C TRP A 83 18.02 -1.77 -2.80
N PRO A 84 17.23 -0.69 -2.98
CA PRO A 84 17.69 0.65 -2.63
C PRO A 84 18.11 0.68 -1.14
N GLN A 85 19.38 0.95 -0.87
CA GLN A 85 19.92 0.91 0.49
C GLN A 85 19.46 2.11 1.35
N LYS A 86 19.21 3.26 0.70
CA LYS A 86 18.75 4.48 1.37
C LYS A 86 17.22 4.64 1.25
N ARG A 87 16.46 3.85 2.02
CA ARG A 87 14.98 3.92 2.06
C ARG A 87 14.50 4.95 3.08
N THR A 88 14.59 6.23 2.72
CA THR A 88 13.94 7.29 3.51
C THR A 88 12.48 7.45 3.10
N TYR A 89 11.65 8.06 3.96
CA TYR A 89 10.25 8.33 3.61
C TYR A 89 10.11 9.18 2.35
N LYS A 90 11.07 10.09 2.09
CA LYS A 90 11.11 10.87 0.87
C LYS A 90 11.27 9.98 -0.36
N VAL A 91 12.22 9.03 -0.33
CA VAL A 91 12.43 8.07 -1.43
C VAL A 91 11.19 7.21 -1.63
N PHE A 92 10.55 6.77 -0.55
CA PHE A 92 9.27 6.05 -0.64
C PHE A 92 8.18 6.88 -1.37
N GLN A 93 8.03 8.17 -1.05
CA GLN A 93 7.08 9.05 -1.76
C GLN A 93 7.47 9.35 -3.21
N GLU A 94 8.75 9.29 -3.55
CA GLU A 94 9.24 9.41 -4.94
C GLU A 94 8.92 8.15 -5.74
N TRP A 95 8.98 6.98 -5.11
CA TRP A 95 8.77 5.67 -5.73
C TRP A 95 7.31 5.24 -5.80
N PHE A 96 6.47 5.74 -4.90
CA PHE A 96 5.06 5.34 -4.83
C PHE A 96 4.10 6.52 -4.71
N THR A 97 2.92 6.35 -5.29
CA THR A 97 1.72 7.13 -4.95
C THR A 97 1.03 6.42 -3.80
N VAL A 98 0.58 7.18 -2.80
CA VAL A 98 -0.16 6.63 -1.67
C VAL A 98 -1.54 7.26 -1.59
N GLU A 99 -2.56 6.42 -1.62
CA GLU A 99 -3.95 6.81 -1.44
C GLU A 99 -4.50 6.19 -0.16
N ILE A 100 -5.34 6.95 0.55
CA ILE A 100 -5.87 6.54 1.86
C ILE A 100 -7.39 6.54 1.79
N SER A 101 -8.01 5.40 2.13
CA SER A 101 -9.45 5.29 2.32
C SER A 101 -9.74 5.07 3.80
N SER A 102 -10.48 6.02 4.40
CA SER A 102 -10.83 5.98 5.82
C SER A 102 -11.95 5.00 6.15
N MET A 103 -12.75 4.59 5.17
CA MET A 103 -13.91 3.73 5.36
C MET A 103 -13.81 2.55 4.41
N ILE A 104 -13.79 1.35 4.97
CA ILE A 104 -13.82 0.09 4.24
C ILE A 104 -15.08 -0.65 4.66
N VAL A 105 -15.89 -0.95 3.67
CA VAL A 105 -17.20 -1.57 3.80
C VAL A 105 -17.12 -2.94 3.17
N ASP A 106 -17.51 -3.97 3.92
CA ASP A 106 -17.62 -5.33 3.38
C ASP A 106 -18.99 -5.50 2.75
N PHE A 107 -18.99 -5.85 1.47
CA PHE A 107 -20.21 -6.06 0.70
C PHE A 107 -20.73 -7.49 0.83
N GLN A 108 -19.90 -8.44 1.28
CA GLN A 108 -20.25 -9.85 1.38
C GLN A 108 -20.74 -10.18 2.79
N ASP A 109 -21.63 -11.17 2.88
CA ASP A 109 -22.14 -11.67 4.18
C ASP A 109 -21.19 -12.67 4.85
N ASN A 110 -20.21 -13.20 4.11
CA ASN A 110 -19.26 -14.20 4.62
C ASN A 110 -18.05 -13.52 5.27
N ASP A 111 -17.49 -14.16 6.30
CA ASP A 111 -16.29 -13.68 6.98
C ASP A 111 -15.10 -13.49 6.02
N ILE A 112 -14.37 -12.38 6.19
CA ILE A 112 -13.08 -12.17 5.53
C ILE A 112 -12.02 -13.10 6.13
N VAL A 113 -11.48 -13.99 5.30
CA VAL A 113 -10.41 -14.93 5.66
C VAL A 113 -9.09 -14.50 5.03
N LYS A 114 -7.99 -14.65 5.77
CA LYS A 114 -6.63 -14.47 5.23
C LYS A 114 -6.15 -15.76 4.56
N SER A 115 -5.66 -15.64 3.33
CA SER A 115 -5.00 -16.72 2.58
C SER A 115 -3.55 -16.89 2.98
#